data_AF-A0A5N6C4B4-F1
#
_entry.id   AF-A0A5N6C4B4-F1
#
_cell.length_a   1.000
_cell.length_b   1.000
_cell.length_c   1.000
_cell.angle_alpha   90.00
_cell.angle_beta   90.00
_cell.angle_gamma   90.00
#
_symmetry.space_group_name_H-M   'P 1'
#
loop_
_entity.id
_entity.type
_entity.pdbx_description
1 polymer ?
#
loop_
_entity_poly.entity_id
_entity_poly.type
_entity_poly.pdbx_seq_one_letter_code
_entity_poly.pdbx_strand_id
1 'polypeptide(L)'
;MLSRVAPAAVVAAAAFMTTPQAEAAPATPVIRYAGLGSCPQADGGRHPCGPLKLWLSDGRVVALSGARRTVADDEYTVAAVIAVSQDGAQAAYFAGKDGVLTIWEAATGRAREVPSVTWPDDLRMNALTLSPGGRFLSMRGVNASEWEIDRVVDTTTGKVFTLPRGYQTWDFSPDGKRMMAGDNRTAVLYSTGTWSVRLRRSVYMRGDLGPDGVTVAAPKWTKTGNSVKNVVLTRNLATAKKGSIPIRLHAGETALTARWDKAGHLDVLTRSDRQVGGDLRRTHTWYRVNRATHQLRRLDSFVIPSSVGGYVLAD
;
A
#
# COMPACT_ATOMS: atom_id res chain seq x y z
N MET A 1 -79.05 16.06 50.44
CA MET A 1 -78.46 16.43 49.13
C MET A 1 -76.95 16.34 49.26
N LEU A 2 -76.36 15.21 48.87
CA LEU A 2 -74.92 14.93 48.99
C LEU A 2 -74.26 15.19 47.64
N SER A 3 -73.35 16.17 47.61
CA SER A 3 -72.61 16.58 46.42
C SER A 3 -71.49 15.56 46.14
N ARG A 4 -71.48 14.97 44.93
CA ARG A 4 -70.43 14.05 44.47
C ARG A 4 -69.28 14.86 43.86
N VAL A 5 -68.08 14.70 44.41
CA VAL A 5 -66.82 15.14 43.79
C VAL A 5 -66.20 13.94 43.09
N ALA A 6 -65.91 14.06 41.79
CA ALA A 6 -65.17 13.05 41.02
C ALA A 6 -63.67 13.42 40.99
N PRO A 7 -62.73 12.47 41.06
CA PRO A 7 -61.31 12.77 40.88
C PRO A 7 -60.97 12.77 39.38
N ALA A 8 -60.23 13.78 38.94
CA ALA A 8 -59.63 13.82 37.61
C ALA A 8 -58.39 12.93 37.58
N ALA A 9 -58.37 11.92 36.71
CA ALA A 9 -57.19 11.12 36.44
C ALA A 9 -56.28 11.86 35.45
N VAL A 10 -55.05 12.18 35.86
CA VAL A 10 -54.03 12.74 34.98
C VAL A 10 -53.33 11.58 34.27
N VAL A 11 -53.52 11.48 32.95
CA VAL A 11 -52.77 10.55 32.09
C VAL A 11 -51.46 11.24 31.70
N ALA A 12 -50.34 10.80 32.28
CA ALA A 12 -49.02 11.23 31.85
C ALA A 12 -48.63 10.47 30.57
N ALA A 13 -48.67 11.16 29.43
CA ALA A 13 -48.14 10.66 28.18
C ALA A 13 -46.60 10.67 28.23
N ALA A 14 -45.99 9.50 28.34
CA ALA A 14 -44.54 9.37 28.22
C ALA A 14 -44.16 9.50 26.73
N ALA A 15 -43.55 10.63 26.38
CA ALA A 15 -42.95 10.84 25.07
C ALA A 15 -41.69 9.97 24.96
N PHE A 16 -41.75 8.89 24.18
CA PHE A 16 -40.56 8.17 23.76
C PHE A 16 -39.74 9.05 22.82
N MET A 17 -38.75 9.76 23.36
CA MET A 17 -37.72 10.41 22.56
C MET A 17 -36.80 9.33 22.00
N THR A 18 -37.01 8.93 20.75
CA THR A 18 -36.02 8.18 19.98
C THR A 18 -34.83 9.09 19.75
N THR A 19 -33.73 8.86 20.45
CA THR A 19 -32.45 9.49 20.12
C THR A 19 -32.08 9.05 18.70
N PRO A 20 -31.78 9.97 17.77
CA PRO A 20 -31.24 9.58 16.48
C PRO A 20 -29.90 8.91 16.73
N GLN A 21 -29.78 7.63 16.36
CA GLN A 21 -28.46 7.02 16.22
C GLN A 21 -27.68 7.89 15.23
N ALA A 22 -26.58 8.47 15.68
CA ALA A 22 -25.62 9.07 14.78
C ALA A 22 -25.13 7.96 13.85
N GLU A 23 -25.64 7.93 12.62
CA GLU A 23 -25.06 7.14 11.55
C GLU A 23 -23.59 7.58 11.46
N ALA A 24 -22.67 6.66 11.76
CA ALA A 24 -21.27 6.90 11.55
C ALA A 24 -21.10 7.29 10.07
N ALA A 25 -20.49 8.45 9.82
CA ALA A 25 -20.21 8.86 8.45
C ALA A 25 -19.51 7.71 7.71
N PRO A 26 -19.92 7.41 6.47
CA PRO A 26 -19.33 6.30 5.72
C PRO A 26 -17.82 6.50 5.67
N ALA A 27 -17.06 5.45 5.99
CA ALA A 27 -15.62 5.50 6.00
C ALA A 27 -15.10 5.90 4.62
N THR A 28 -14.13 6.82 4.58
CA THR A 28 -13.51 7.25 3.32
C THR A 28 -12.94 6.03 2.60
N PRO A 29 -13.32 5.80 1.33
CA PRO A 29 -12.87 4.63 0.62
C PRO A 29 -11.37 4.74 0.30
N VAL A 30 -10.66 3.65 0.57
CA VAL A 30 -9.25 3.46 0.22
C VAL A 30 -9.11 2.40 -0.87
N ILE A 31 -8.09 2.54 -1.71
CA ILE A 31 -7.64 1.56 -2.69
C ILE A 31 -6.96 0.42 -1.93
N ARG A 32 -7.41 -0.82 -2.13
CA ARG A 32 -6.79 -2.01 -1.54
C ARG A 32 -5.67 -2.55 -2.42
N TYR A 33 -5.91 -2.56 -3.72
CA TYR A 33 -4.96 -3.00 -4.74
C TYR A 33 -5.30 -2.41 -6.10
N ALA A 34 -4.31 -2.41 -6.97
CA ALA A 34 -4.43 -2.01 -8.36
C ALA A 34 -3.73 -3.03 -9.26
N GLY A 35 -4.12 -3.13 -10.53
CA GLY A 35 -3.56 -4.13 -11.43
C GLY A 35 -4.35 -4.31 -12.71
N LEU A 36 -3.90 -5.25 -13.54
CA LEU A 36 -4.52 -5.58 -14.82
C LEU A 36 -5.46 -6.79 -14.67
N GLY A 37 -6.42 -6.92 -15.58
CA GLY A 37 -7.11 -8.19 -15.74
C GLY A 37 -6.12 -9.27 -16.20
N SER A 38 -6.36 -10.52 -15.82
CA SER A 38 -5.59 -11.69 -16.26
C SER A 38 -6.54 -12.68 -16.94
N CYS A 39 -6.59 -12.60 -18.27
CA CYS A 39 -7.54 -13.34 -19.11
C CYS A 39 -6.91 -14.65 -19.59
N PRO A 40 -7.66 -15.77 -19.60
CA PRO A 40 -7.19 -17.02 -20.20
C PRO A 40 -6.95 -16.82 -21.70
N GLN A 41 -5.90 -17.46 -22.20
CA GLN A 41 -5.52 -17.45 -23.61
C GLN A 41 -5.55 -18.85 -24.21
N ALA A 42 -5.57 -18.92 -25.55
CA ALA A 42 -5.63 -20.18 -26.29
C ALA A 42 -4.39 -21.08 -26.07
N ASP A 43 -3.27 -20.51 -25.65
CA ASP A 43 -2.04 -21.23 -25.28
C ASP A 43 -2.12 -21.93 -23.91
N GLY A 44 -3.26 -21.81 -23.21
CA GLY A 44 -3.45 -22.33 -21.85
C GLY A 44 -2.90 -21.42 -20.75
N GLY A 45 -2.26 -20.30 -21.10
CA GLY A 45 -1.75 -19.28 -20.20
C GLY A 45 -2.81 -18.25 -19.80
N ARG A 46 -2.42 -17.32 -18.92
CA ARG A 46 -3.22 -16.12 -18.60
C ARG A 46 -2.41 -14.86 -18.83
N HIS A 47 -2.93 -13.99 -19.69
CA HIS A 47 -2.26 -12.79 -20.15
C HIS A 47 -2.98 -11.53 -19.67
N PRO A 48 -2.28 -10.39 -19.53
CA PRO A 48 -2.87 -9.14 -19.11
C PRO A 48 -3.91 -8.67 -20.14
N CYS A 49 -5.02 -8.17 -19.65
CA CYS A 49 -6.13 -7.75 -20.49
C CYS A 49 -6.89 -6.55 -19.91
N GLY A 50 -7.48 -5.77 -20.80
CA GLY A 50 -8.29 -4.60 -20.45
C GLY A 50 -7.47 -3.46 -19.85
N PRO A 51 -8.16 -2.42 -19.34
CA PRO A 51 -7.50 -1.28 -18.72
C PRO A 51 -6.95 -1.66 -17.34
N LEU A 52 -5.98 -0.87 -16.88
CA LEU A 52 -5.56 -0.84 -15.49
C LEU A 52 -6.77 -0.51 -14.59
N LYS A 53 -6.87 -1.17 -13.44
CA LYS A 53 -8.01 -0.99 -12.53
C LYS A 53 -7.55 -0.76 -11.09
N LEU A 54 -8.40 -0.07 -10.33
CA LEU A 54 -8.29 0.14 -8.89
C LEU A 54 -9.46 -0.59 -8.21
N TRP A 55 -9.19 -1.38 -7.18
CA TRP A 55 -10.20 -2.03 -6.35
C TRP A 55 -10.25 -1.37 -4.98
N LEU A 56 -11.39 -0.78 -4.66
CA LEU A 56 -11.58 0.02 -3.45
C LEU A 56 -12.25 -0.78 -2.33
N SER A 57 -12.09 -0.28 -1.11
CA SER A 57 -12.64 -0.86 0.12
C SER A 57 -14.17 -0.82 0.19
N ASP A 58 -14.80 0.11 -0.50
CA ASP A 58 -16.26 0.25 -0.65
C ASP A 58 -16.85 -0.66 -1.75
N GLY A 59 -16.02 -1.49 -2.39
CA GLY A 59 -16.43 -2.42 -3.44
C GLY A 59 -16.42 -1.83 -4.85
N ARG A 60 -16.15 -0.53 -5.02
CA ARG A 60 -15.98 0.05 -6.36
C ARG A 60 -14.75 -0.53 -7.06
N VAL A 61 -14.89 -0.74 -8.36
CA VAL A 61 -13.78 -1.05 -9.27
C VAL A 61 -13.71 0.04 -10.33
N VAL A 62 -12.61 0.79 -10.34
CA VAL A 62 -12.43 1.93 -11.23
C VAL A 62 -11.47 1.55 -12.35
N ALA A 63 -11.92 1.66 -13.60
CA ALA A 63 -11.07 1.48 -14.77
C ALA A 63 -10.33 2.78 -15.10
N LEU A 64 -9.01 2.71 -15.21
CA LEU A 64 -8.14 3.79 -15.64
C LEU A 64 -7.89 3.65 -17.15
N SER A 65 -8.94 3.84 -17.96
CA SER A 65 -8.88 3.62 -19.42
C SER A 65 -7.87 4.52 -20.14
N GLY A 66 -7.52 5.66 -19.56
CA GLY A 66 -6.49 6.56 -20.06
C GLY A 66 -5.07 6.23 -19.58
N ALA A 67 -4.86 5.20 -18.76
CA ALA A 67 -3.54 4.83 -18.27
C ALA A 67 -2.70 4.18 -19.37
N ARG A 68 -1.42 4.53 -19.42
CA ARG A 68 -0.41 3.91 -20.28
C ARG A 68 -0.29 2.45 -19.92
N ARG A 69 -0.39 1.59 -20.93
CA ARG A 69 -0.03 0.18 -20.80
C ARG A 69 1.43 0.00 -21.15
N THR A 70 2.13 -0.74 -20.30
CA THR A 70 3.57 -1.04 -20.44
C THR A 70 3.83 -2.51 -20.75
N VAL A 71 2.76 -3.29 -20.91
CA VAL A 71 2.77 -4.74 -21.10
C VAL A 71 1.85 -5.07 -22.27
N ALA A 72 2.35 -5.87 -23.21
CA ALA A 72 1.59 -6.31 -24.37
C ALA A 72 0.54 -7.38 -24.00
N ASP A 73 -0.46 -7.58 -24.87
CA ASP A 73 -1.54 -8.56 -24.63
C ASP A 73 -1.08 -10.01 -24.73
N ASP A 74 0.06 -10.27 -25.36
CA ASP A 74 0.67 -11.58 -25.54
C ASP A 74 1.78 -11.88 -24.52
N GLU A 75 2.08 -10.95 -23.60
CA GLU A 75 3.11 -11.13 -22.60
C GLU A 75 2.55 -11.75 -21.32
N TYR A 76 3.29 -12.65 -20.67
CA TYR A 76 2.90 -13.14 -19.35
C TYR A 76 2.88 -12.00 -18.33
N THR A 77 1.97 -12.10 -17.37
CA THR A 77 1.67 -11.06 -16.38
C THR A 77 2.92 -10.42 -15.75
N VAL A 78 3.34 -9.27 -16.25
CA VAL A 78 4.34 -8.38 -15.62
C VAL A 78 3.62 -7.47 -14.61
N ALA A 79 4.31 -7.03 -13.57
CA ALA A 79 3.75 -6.04 -12.64
C ALA A 79 3.35 -4.77 -13.42
N ALA A 80 2.10 -4.32 -13.25
CA ALA A 80 1.64 -3.09 -13.88
C ALA A 80 2.42 -1.90 -13.31
N VAL A 81 2.83 -0.96 -14.18
CA VAL A 81 3.53 0.26 -13.77
C VAL A 81 2.51 1.27 -13.20
N ILE A 82 2.11 0.98 -11.96
CA ILE A 82 1.21 1.76 -11.11
C ILE A 82 1.73 1.70 -9.67
N ALA A 83 1.47 2.74 -8.90
CA ALA A 83 1.66 2.73 -7.45
C ALA A 83 0.35 3.06 -6.74
N VAL A 84 0.19 2.53 -5.53
CA VAL A 84 -0.85 2.91 -4.58
C VAL A 84 -0.14 3.42 -3.33
N SER A 85 -0.60 4.50 -2.70
CA SER A 85 -0.03 4.96 -1.44
C SER A 85 -0.33 3.96 -0.33
N GLN A 86 0.55 3.88 0.67
CA GLN A 86 0.39 2.99 1.83
C GLN A 86 -1.00 3.13 2.51
N ASP A 87 -1.52 4.37 2.60
CA ASP A 87 -2.85 4.64 3.18
C ASP A 87 -4.01 4.32 2.23
N GLY A 88 -3.72 3.92 0.99
CA GLY A 88 -4.68 3.64 -0.07
C GLY A 88 -5.44 4.86 -0.57
N ALA A 89 -5.10 6.07 -0.14
CA ALA A 89 -5.82 7.28 -0.53
C ALA A 89 -5.55 7.69 -1.98
N GLN A 90 -4.39 7.32 -2.53
CA GLN A 90 -3.95 7.75 -3.85
C GLN A 90 -3.38 6.61 -4.70
N ALA A 91 -3.54 6.72 -6.01
CA ALA A 91 -2.79 5.94 -6.99
C ALA A 91 -2.01 6.85 -7.94
N ALA A 92 -0.88 6.39 -8.44
CA ALA A 92 -0.05 7.08 -9.41
C ALA A 92 0.19 6.20 -10.64
N TYR A 93 -0.01 6.76 -11.83
CA TYR A 93 0.21 6.10 -13.11
C TYR A 93 0.53 7.13 -14.19
N PHE A 94 1.08 6.69 -15.32
CA PHE A 94 1.28 7.56 -16.47
C PHE A 94 0.10 7.47 -17.43
N ALA A 95 -0.36 8.60 -17.97
CA ALA A 95 -1.39 8.62 -19.00
C ALA A 95 -0.85 8.06 -20.33
N GLY A 96 -1.70 7.39 -21.11
CA GLY A 96 -1.29 6.72 -22.35
C GLY A 96 -1.02 7.67 -23.51
N LYS A 97 -1.78 8.77 -23.62
CA LYS A 97 -1.74 9.69 -24.76
C LYS A 97 -0.48 10.55 -24.78
N ASP A 98 -0.23 11.26 -23.69
CA ASP A 98 0.84 12.25 -23.53
C ASP A 98 1.91 11.79 -22.54
N GLY A 99 1.74 10.62 -21.92
CA GLY A 99 2.70 10.12 -20.95
C GLY A 99 2.71 10.95 -19.68
N VAL A 100 1.72 11.79 -19.36
CA VAL A 100 1.78 12.65 -18.17
C VAL A 100 1.56 11.84 -16.90
N LEU A 101 2.40 12.06 -15.87
CA LEU A 101 2.21 11.45 -14.57
C LEU A 101 0.91 11.97 -13.94
N THR A 102 0.03 11.04 -13.57
CA THR A 102 -1.30 11.33 -13.03
C THR A 102 -1.43 10.74 -11.64
N ILE A 103 -2.00 11.52 -10.72
CA ILE A 103 -2.39 11.10 -9.37
C ILE A 103 -3.91 11.03 -9.30
N TRP A 104 -4.44 9.89 -8.88
CA TRP A 104 -5.87 9.65 -8.69
C TRP A 104 -6.21 9.50 -7.21
N GLU A 105 -7.29 10.11 -6.76
CA GLU A 105 -7.71 10.14 -5.36
C GLU A 105 -8.95 9.27 -5.10
N ALA A 106 -8.85 8.37 -4.12
CA ALA A 106 -9.89 7.39 -3.80
C ALA A 106 -11.18 8.01 -3.26
N ALA A 107 -11.03 9.04 -2.42
CA ALA A 107 -12.13 9.74 -1.77
C ALA A 107 -13.03 10.47 -2.77
N THR A 108 -12.43 11.15 -3.75
CA THR A 108 -13.14 12.03 -4.68
C THR A 108 -13.34 11.42 -6.06
N GLY A 109 -12.58 10.38 -6.40
CA GLY A 109 -12.52 9.81 -7.74
C GLY A 109 -11.85 10.72 -8.78
N ARG A 110 -11.24 11.83 -8.35
CA ARG A 110 -10.63 12.83 -9.24
C ARG A 110 -9.18 12.47 -9.55
N ALA A 111 -8.77 12.80 -10.76
CA ALA A 111 -7.38 12.75 -11.19
C ALA A 111 -6.81 14.17 -11.30
N ARG A 112 -5.52 14.31 -10.99
CA ARG A 112 -4.73 15.50 -11.28
C ARG A 112 -3.42 15.11 -11.95
N GLU A 113 -2.96 15.95 -12.85
CA GLU A 113 -1.65 15.79 -13.47
C GLU A 113 -0.55 16.33 -12.56
N VAL A 114 0.64 15.74 -12.65
CA VAL A 114 1.85 16.26 -12.02
C VAL A 114 2.56 17.16 -13.04
N PRO A 115 2.80 18.45 -12.72
CA PRO A 115 3.37 19.40 -13.67
C PRO A 115 4.72 18.93 -14.22
N SER A 116 4.90 19.02 -15.53
CA SER A 116 6.18 18.79 -16.23
C SER A 116 6.82 17.41 -16.01
N VAL A 117 6.05 16.42 -15.57
CA VAL A 117 6.52 15.04 -15.39
C VAL A 117 5.82 14.14 -16.39
N THR A 118 6.57 13.75 -17.42
CA THR A 118 6.11 12.81 -18.44
C THR A 118 6.86 11.48 -18.34
N TRP A 119 6.39 10.51 -19.13
CA TRP A 119 7.04 9.22 -19.27
C TRP A 119 8.53 9.41 -19.63
N PRO A 120 9.46 8.76 -18.92
CA PRO A 120 10.89 8.94 -19.16
C PRO A 120 11.32 8.11 -20.38
N ASP A 121 11.69 8.76 -21.47
CA ASP A 121 12.15 8.06 -22.68
C ASP A 121 13.52 7.41 -22.52
N ASP A 122 14.31 7.87 -21.55
CA ASP A 122 15.66 7.37 -21.27
C ASP A 122 15.70 6.24 -20.22
N LEU A 123 14.54 5.80 -19.75
CA LEU A 123 14.41 4.78 -18.71
C LEU A 123 13.41 3.70 -19.12
N ARG A 124 13.88 2.45 -19.18
CA ARG A 124 13.00 1.28 -19.23
C ARG A 124 12.45 1.04 -17.83
N MET A 125 11.38 1.76 -17.51
CA MET A 125 10.73 1.75 -16.20
C MET A 125 10.00 0.43 -15.96
N ASN A 126 10.18 -0.13 -14.76
CA ASN A 126 9.56 -1.40 -14.37
C ASN A 126 8.79 -1.33 -13.05
N ALA A 127 8.93 -0.25 -12.27
CA ALA A 127 8.18 -0.09 -11.03
C ALA A 127 7.96 1.38 -10.67
N LEU A 128 6.84 1.61 -9.98
CA LEU A 128 6.51 2.85 -9.29
C LEU A 128 6.31 2.57 -7.81
N THR A 129 6.68 3.52 -6.96
CA THR A 129 6.39 3.47 -5.51
C THR A 129 5.98 4.84 -5.02
N LEU A 130 4.79 4.95 -4.46
CA LEU A 130 4.23 6.20 -3.97
C LEU A 130 4.44 6.28 -2.46
N SER A 131 4.92 7.42 -1.96
CA SER A 131 5.12 7.60 -0.53
C SER A 131 3.78 7.58 0.23
N PRO A 132 3.79 7.33 1.55
CA PRO A 132 2.56 7.11 2.32
C PRO A 132 1.50 8.20 2.20
N GLY A 133 1.90 9.47 2.05
CA GLY A 133 0.98 10.60 1.84
C GLY A 133 0.90 11.10 0.39
N GLY A 134 1.45 10.35 -0.57
CA GLY A 134 1.33 10.66 -1.99
C GLY A 134 2.23 11.78 -2.53
N ARG A 135 3.02 12.43 -1.69
CA ARG A 135 3.85 13.58 -2.08
C ARG A 135 5.04 13.18 -2.94
N PHE A 136 5.62 12.00 -2.75
CA PHE A 136 6.80 11.57 -3.47
C PHE A 136 6.51 10.28 -4.22
N LEU A 137 6.98 10.18 -5.45
CA LEU A 137 6.87 8.97 -6.27
C LEU A 137 8.27 8.56 -6.73
N SER A 138 8.71 7.34 -6.45
CA SER A 138 9.89 6.78 -7.09
C SER A 138 9.53 6.14 -8.42
N MET A 139 10.33 6.44 -9.44
CA MET A 139 10.33 5.81 -10.76
C MET A 139 11.60 4.96 -10.87
N ARG A 140 11.44 3.65 -10.89
CA ARG A 140 12.55 2.70 -11.02
C ARG A 140 12.61 2.12 -12.42
N GLY A 141 13.81 2.04 -12.96
CA GLY A 141 14.05 1.29 -14.18
C GLY A 141 15.53 1.10 -14.45
N VAL A 142 15.82 0.76 -15.69
CA VAL A 142 17.19 0.66 -16.20
C VAL A 142 17.39 1.59 -17.39
N ASN A 143 18.56 2.20 -17.50
CA ASN A 143 18.90 3.03 -18.66
C ASN A 143 19.42 2.16 -19.83
N ALA A 144 19.75 2.79 -20.95
CA ALA A 144 20.28 2.10 -22.15
C ALA A 144 21.60 1.34 -21.92
N SER A 145 22.30 1.61 -20.82
CA SER A 145 23.53 0.91 -20.42
C SER A 145 23.26 -0.16 -19.34
N GLU A 146 21.99 -0.54 -19.12
CA GLU A 146 21.52 -1.53 -18.15
C GLU A 146 21.88 -1.21 -16.68
N TRP A 147 22.04 0.07 -16.36
CA TRP A 147 22.22 0.50 -14.97
C TRP A 147 20.89 0.83 -14.32
N GLU A 148 20.70 0.35 -13.09
CA GLU A 148 19.58 0.73 -12.25
C GLU A 148 19.64 2.23 -11.94
N ILE A 149 18.57 2.92 -12.33
CA ILE A 149 18.34 4.33 -12.05
C ILE A 149 16.98 4.45 -11.35
N ASP A 150 16.99 5.07 -10.18
CA ASP A 150 15.78 5.54 -9.51
C ASP A 150 15.73 7.06 -9.54
N ARG A 151 14.57 7.59 -9.92
CA ARG A 151 14.22 9.01 -9.81
C ARG A 151 13.10 9.18 -8.80
N VAL A 152 13.15 10.23 -8.00
CA VAL A 152 12.10 10.56 -7.05
C VAL A 152 11.49 11.90 -7.44
N VAL A 153 10.19 11.88 -7.70
CA VAL A 153 9.41 13.03 -8.13
C VAL A 153 8.63 13.58 -6.94
N ASP A 154 8.70 14.88 -6.69
CA ASP A 154 7.72 15.57 -5.83
C ASP A 154 6.45 15.79 -6.66
N THR A 155 5.39 15.05 -6.34
CA THR A 155 4.13 15.02 -7.10
C THR A 155 3.35 16.33 -7.01
N THR A 156 3.75 17.27 -6.16
CA THR A 156 3.13 18.60 -6.04
C THR A 156 3.82 19.61 -6.94
N THR A 157 5.15 19.53 -7.03
CA THR A 157 5.96 20.54 -7.73
C THR A 157 6.53 20.07 -9.07
N GLY A 158 6.50 18.76 -9.36
CA GLY A 158 7.14 18.16 -10.52
C GLY A 158 8.67 18.07 -10.44
N LYS A 159 9.29 18.53 -9.35
CA LYS A 159 10.74 18.50 -9.19
C LYS A 159 11.24 17.05 -9.08
N VAL A 160 12.31 16.75 -9.80
CA VAL A 160 12.90 15.42 -9.86
C VAL A 160 14.24 15.42 -9.12
N PHE A 161 14.43 14.43 -8.25
CA PHE A 161 15.69 14.08 -7.63
C PHE A 161 16.16 12.72 -8.17
N THR A 162 17.33 12.67 -8.78
CA THR A 162 17.90 11.41 -9.29
C THR A 162 18.85 10.83 -8.23
N LEU A 163 18.63 9.57 -7.86
CA LEU A 163 19.51 8.87 -6.94
C LEU A 163 20.88 8.59 -7.59
N PRO A 164 21.95 8.44 -6.79
CA PRO A 164 23.21 7.93 -7.29
C PRO A 164 23.03 6.61 -8.05
N ARG A 165 23.83 6.39 -9.09
CA ARG A 165 23.78 5.18 -9.91
C ARG A 165 23.87 3.91 -9.05
N GLY A 166 23.00 2.95 -9.34
CA GLY A 166 22.91 1.68 -8.60
C GLY A 166 22.19 1.78 -7.25
N TYR A 167 21.71 2.97 -6.84
CA TYR A 167 20.85 3.09 -5.67
C TYR A 167 19.38 2.96 -6.08
N GLN A 168 18.65 2.25 -5.23
CA GLN A 168 17.22 2.00 -5.34
C GLN A 168 16.50 2.59 -4.13
N THR A 169 15.37 3.25 -4.36
CA THR A 169 14.42 3.66 -3.32
C THR A 169 13.84 2.43 -2.64
N TRP A 170 14.02 2.29 -1.34
CA TRP A 170 13.44 1.16 -0.61
C TRP A 170 12.15 1.54 0.06
N ASP A 171 12.12 2.68 0.73
CA ASP A 171 10.91 3.11 1.42
C ASP A 171 10.94 4.59 1.84
N PHE A 172 9.78 5.14 2.20
CA PHE A 172 9.61 6.46 2.82
C PHE A 172 9.12 6.31 4.26
N SER A 173 9.54 7.20 5.15
CA SER A 173 8.91 7.25 6.47
C SER A 173 7.42 7.64 6.36
N PRO A 174 6.55 7.20 7.28
CA PRO A 174 5.11 7.49 7.25
C PRO A 174 4.76 8.98 7.20
N ASP A 175 5.63 9.84 7.72
CA ASP A 175 5.48 11.30 7.68
C ASP A 175 6.04 11.94 6.39
N GLY A 176 6.65 11.14 5.52
CA GLY A 176 7.28 11.56 4.27
C GLY A 176 8.53 12.40 4.44
N LYS A 177 9.08 12.58 5.65
CA LYS A 177 10.25 13.44 5.91
C LYS A 177 11.59 12.73 5.70
N ARG A 178 11.57 11.41 5.57
CA ARG A 178 12.73 10.58 5.29
C ARG A 178 12.43 9.63 4.14
N MET A 179 13.51 9.29 3.44
CA MET A 179 13.51 8.22 2.46
C MET A 179 14.73 7.35 2.68
N MET A 180 14.54 6.05 2.67
CA MET A 180 15.61 5.06 2.63
C MET A 180 15.84 4.65 1.17
N ALA A 181 17.09 4.69 0.75
CA ALA A 181 17.52 4.15 -0.53
C ALA A 181 18.90 3.49 -0.37
N GLY A 182 19.31 2.70 -1.35
CA GLY A 182 20.59 2.03 -1.25
C GLY A 182 20.84 0.99 -2.31
N ASP A 183 21.96 0.30 -2.14
CA ASP A 183 22.38 -0.84 -2.94
C ASP A 183 22.44 -2.11 -2.06
N ASN A 184 22.95 -3.21 -2.59
CA ASN A 184 23.03 -4.48 -1.85
C ASN A 184 23.98 -4.46 -0.64
N ARG A 185 24.73 -3.38 -0.41
CA ARG A 185 25.73 -3.24 0.66
C ARG A 185 25.45 -2.07 1.59
N THR A 186 24.73 -1.05 1.12
CA THR A 186 24.63 0.25 1.78
C THR A 186 23.18 0.69 1.89
N ALA A 187 22.75 1.03 3.10
CA ALA A 187 21.53 1.80 3.35
C ALA A 187 21.88 3.28 3.53
N VAL A 188 21.13 4.16 2.86
CA VAL A 188 21.27 5.61 2.91
C VAL A 188 19.92 6.23 3.26
N LEU A 189 19.91 7.07 4.30
CA LEU A 189 18.74 7.84 4.69
C LEU A 189 18.88 9.27 4.20
N TYR A 190 17.87 9.74 3.48
CA TYR A 190 17.76 11.09 2.95
C TYR A 190 16.74 11.90 3.73
N SER A 191 16.97 13.21 3.82
CA SER A 191 15.98 14.21 4.18
C SER A 191 15.21 14.60 2.92
N THR A 192 13.92 14.31 2.82
CA THR A 192 13.15 14.54 1.56
C THR A 192 12.95 16.01 1.22
N GLY A 193 12.99 16.91 2.21
CA GLY A 193 12.87 18.36 1.96
C GLY A 193 14.07 18.99 1.25
N THR A 194 15.24 18.36 1.33
CA THR A 194 16.52 18.89 0.79
C THR A 194 17.29 17.88 -0.05
N TRP A 195 16.82 16.62 -0.08
CA TRP A 195 17.54 15.45 -0.59
C TRP A 195 18.96 15.27 -0.04
N SER A 196 19.23 15.83 1.14
CA SER A 196 20.53 15.69 1.81
C SER A 196 20.63 14.36 2.54
N VAL A 197 21.77 13.69 2.42
CA VAL A 197 22.10 12.49 3.19
C VAL A 197 22.12 12.81 4.68
N ARG A 198 21.40 12.02 5.47
CA ARG A 198 21.38 12.07 6.94
C ARG A 198 22.17 10.93 7.58
N LEU A 199 22.16 9.76 6.94
CA LEU A 199 22.84 8.58 7.44
C LEU A 199 23.32 7.72 6.28
N ARG A 200 24.52 7.15 6.41
CA ARG A 200 25.02 6.06 5.57
C ARG A 200 25.48 4.92 6.45
N ARG A 201 25.13 3.69 6.09
CA ARG A 201 25.52 2.48 6.83
C ARG A 201 25.79 1.34 5.85
N SER A 202 26.90 0.63 6.07
CA SER A 202 27.20 -0.63 5.39
C SER A 202 26.36 -1.76 5.98
N VAL A 203 25.05 -1.65 5.76
CA VAL A 203 24.06 -2.53 6.35
C VAL A 203 22.96 -2.77 5.35
N TYR A 204 22.61 -4.04 5.18
CA TYR A 204 21.46 -4.42 4.37
C TYR A 204 20.30 -4.80 5.29
N MET A 205 19.20 -4.06 5.17
CA MET A 205 17.87 -4.46 5.61
C MET A 205 16.85 -3.64 4.82
N ARG A 206 16.18 -4.29 3.86
CA ARG A 206 14.97 -3.75 3.23
C ARG A 206 13.77 -3.99 4.15
N GLY A 207 12.83 -3.08 4.14
CA GLY A 207 11.65 -3.08 4.97
C GLY A 207 11.12 -1.66 5.15
N ASP A 208 10.08 -1.53 5.96
CA ASP A 208 9.37 -0.27 6.17
C ASP A 208 10.07 0.60 7.23
N LEU A 209 10.30 1.86 6.89
CA LEU A 209 11.01 2.86 7.66
C LEU A 209 10.05 3.52 8.65
N GLY A 210 10.25 3.29 9.93
CA GLY A 210 9.42 3.85 10.98
C GLY A 210 9.43 5.38 11.06
N PRO A 211 8.49 5.96 11.83
CA PRO A 211 8.33 7.42 11.95
C PRO A 211 9.50 8.11 12.65
N ASP A 212 10.37 7.38 13.36
CA ASP A 212 11.63 7.90 13.87
C ASP A 212 12.66 8.17 12.75
N GLY A 213 12.37 7.69 11.53
CA GLY A 213 13.17 7.89 10.35
C GLY A 213 14.45 7.06 10.33
N VAL A 214 14.63 6.09 11.22
CA VAL A 214 15.88 5.29 11.35
C VAL A 214 15.64 3.82 11.71
N THR A 215 14.45 3.44 12.17
CA THR A 215 14.11 2.06 12.50
C THR A 215 13.38 1.39 11.35
N VAL A 216 13.93 0.31 10.82
CA VAL A 216 13.34 -0.45 9.71
C VAL A 216 12.65 -1.71 10.25
N ALA A 217 11.46 -2.05 9.75
CA ALA A 217 10.75 -3.29 10.07
C ALA A 217 10.57 -4.18 8.83
N ALA A 218 10.79 -5.49 8.98
CA ALA A 218 10.52 -6.45 7.91
C ALA A 218 10.02 -7.77 8.47
N PRO A 219 8.99 -8.40 7.89
CA PRO A 219 8.60 -9.73 8.28
C PRO A 219 9.68 -10.75 7.90
N LYS A 220 9.82 -11.77 8.74
CA LYS A 220 10.64 -12.94 8.47
C LYS A 220 9.91 -14.16 8.99
N TRP A 221 9.95 -15.23 8.21
CA TRP A 221 9.49 -16.53 8.65
C TRP A 221 10.59 -17.57 8.54
N THR A 222 10.49 -18.60 9.36
CA THR A 222 11.38 -19.77 9.33
C THR A 222 10.53 -21.02 9.47
N LYS A 223 10.77 -22.02 8.61
CA LYS A 223 10.11 -23.32 8.67
C LYS A 223 11.07 -24.37 9.22
N THR A 224 10.65 -25.09 10.25
CA THR A 224 11.37 -26.23 10.82
C THR A 224 10.42 -27.41 10.91
N GLY A 225 10.63 -28.43 10.08
CA GLY A 225 9.65 -29.50 9.88
C GLY A 225 8.30 -28.92 9.42
N ASN A 226 7.23 -29.21 10.18
CA ASN A 226 5.88 -28.69 9.92
C ASN A 226 5.57 -27.38 10.66
N SER A 227 6.49 -26.87 11.47
CA SER A 227 6.29 -25.62 12.24
C SER A 227 6.79 -24.42 11.46
N VAL A 228 5.97 -23.36 11.37
CA VAL A 228 6.35 -22.06 10.79
C VAL A 228 6.35 -21.01 11.90
N LYS A 229 7.51 -20.39 12.13
CA LYS A 229 7.65 -19.26 13.05
C LYS A 229 7.66 -17.97 12.25
N ASN A 230 6.78 -17.04 12.58
CA ASN A 230 6.70 -15.71 11.98
C ASN A 230 7.16 -14.66 12.99
N VAL A 231 7.97 -13.71 12.54
CA VAL A 231 8.42 -12.56 13.33
C VAL A 231 8.42 -11.31 12.46
N VAL A 232 8.27 -10.14 13.06
CA VAL A 232 8.71 -8.88 12.45
C VAL A 232 10.06 -8.52 13.05
N LEU A 233 11.10 -8.52 12.22
CA LEU A 233 12.41 -8.02 12.60
C LEU A 233 12.40 -6.51 12.59
N THR A 234 13.04 -5.90 13.56
CA THR A 234 13.29 -4.45 13.58
C THR A 234 14.78 -4.18 13.66
N ARG A 235 15.25 -3.14 12.97
CA ARG A 235 16.63 -2.69 13.08
C ARG A 235 16.71 -1.18 13.09
N ASN A 236 17.32 -0.63 14.13
CA ASN A 236 17.67 0.78 14.16
C ASN A 236 18.99 0.99 13.41
N LEU A 237 18.96 1.72 12.30
CA LEU A 237 20.12 1.92 11.43
C LEU A 237 21.18 2.84 12.07
N ALA A 238 20.78 3.74 12.96
CA ALA A 238 21.72 4.64 13.63
C ALA A 238 22.61 3.88 14.63
N THR A 239 22.00 3.01 15.45
CA THR A 239 22.63 2.29 16.57
C THR A 239 22.97 0.82 16.27
N ALA A 240 22.55 0.31 15.12
CA ALA A 240 22.57 -1.11 14.75
C ALA A 240 21.78 -2.06 15.68
N LYS A 241 21.02 -1.52 16.65
CA LYS A 241 20.19 -2.31 17.57
C LYS A 241 19.17 -3.14 16.78
N LYS A 242 19.14 -4.45 17.05
CA LYS A 242 18.19 -5.40 16.47
C LYS A 242 17.06 -5.69 17.46
N GLY A 243 15.89 -5.97 16.93
CA GLY A 243 14.72 -6.43 17.67
C GLY A 243 13.94 -7.46 16.85
N SER A 244 13.07 -8.19 17.53
CA SER A 244 12.21 -9.20 16.92
C SER A 244 10.90 -9.23 17.68
N ILE A 245 9.79 -9.14 16.95
CA ILE A 245 8.43 -9.18 17.49
C ILE A 245 7.79 -10.46 16.96
N PRO A 246 7.60 -11.49 17.81
CA PRO A 246 6.87 -12.69 17.40
C PRO A 246 5.45 -12.34 16.97
N ILE A 247 4.98 -12.94 15.88
CA ILE A 247 3.59 -12.85 15.46
C ILE A 247 3.03 -14.27 15.26
N ARG A 248 1.80 -14.48 15.72
CA ARG A 248 1.09 -15.76 15.56
C ARG A 248 0.08 -15.62 14.44
N LEU A 249 0.31 -16.33 13.34
CA LEU A 249 -0.57 -16.34 12.18
C LEU A 249 -1.45 -17.59 12.17
N HIS A 250 -2.53 -17.55 11.42
CA HIS A 250 -3.35 -18.74 11.18
C HIS A 250 -2.59 -19.78 10.34
N ALA A 251 -2.98 -21.04 10.42
CA ALA A 251 -2.38 -22.10 9.60
C ALA A 251 -2.56 -21.79 8.10
N GLY A 252 -1.48 -21.89 7.33
CA GLY A 252 -1.49 -21.57 5.89
C GLY A 252 -1.37 -20.07 5.56
N GLU A 253 -1.28 -19.20 6.57
CA GLU A 253 -1.10 -17.76 6.39
C GLU A 253 0.39 -17.38 6.52
N THR A 254 0.87 -16.52 5.62
CA THR A 254 2.26 -16.04 5.58
C THR A 254 2.31 -14.52 5.63
N ALA A 255 3.22 -13.95 6.43
CA ALA A 255 3.46 -12.50 6.42
C ALA A 255 4.20 -12.08 5.15
N LEU A 256 3.65 -11.10 4.43
CA LEU A 256 4.20 -10.58 3.18
C LEU A 256 5.07 -9.34 3.43
N THR A 257 4.49 -8.35 4.10
CA THR A 257 5.13 -7.07 4.39
C THR A 257 4.68 -6.56 5.76
N ALA A 258 5.43 -5.63 6.32
CA ALA A 258 5.09 -4.93 7.54
C ALA A 258 5.19 -3.43 7.27
N ARG A 259 4.33 -2.63 7.90
CA ARG A 259 4.31 -1.18 7.70
C ARG A 259 4.10 -0.41 9.00
N TRP A 260 4.80 0.71 9.16
CA TRP A 260 4.58 1.65 10.26
C TRP A 260 3.53 2.68 9.86
N ASP A 261 2.68 3.09 10.79
CA ASP A 261 1.88 4.30 10.60
C ASP A 261 2.55 5.53 11.21
N LYS A 262 1.96 6.71 10.97
CA LYS A 262 2.45 7.98 11.53
C LYS A 262 2.44 8.01 13.05
N ALA A 263 1.59 7.22 13.70
CA ALA A 263 1.52 7.10 15.16
C ALA A 263 2.55 6.12 15.73
N GLY A 264 3.36 5.46 14.88
CA GLY A 264 4.36 4.49 15.30
C GLY A 264 3.77 3.15 15.70
N HIS A 265 2.57 2.83 15.24
CA HIS A 265 2.07 1.47 15.30
C HIS A 265 2.59 0.64 14.13
N LEU A 266 2.69 -0.67 14.33
CA LEU A 266 3.17 -1.62 13.34
C LEU A 266 2.01 -2.48 12.83
N ASP A 267 1.85 -2.52 11.52
CA ASP A 267 0.95 -3.43 10.80
C ASP A 267 1.74 -4.53 10.10
N VAL A 268 1.08 -5.67 9.88
CA VAL A 268 1.58 -6.73 9.02
C VAL A 268 0.50 -7.14 8.03
N LEU A 269 0.87 -7.20 6.75
CA LEU A 269 0.04 -7.79 5.72
C LEU A 269 0.38 -9.26 5.63
N THR A 270 -0.66 -10.06 5.53
CA THR A 270 -0.53 -11.50 5.39
C THR A 270 -1.27 -11.97 4.15
N ARG A 271 -0.89 -13.14 3.65
CA ARG A 271 -1.59 -13.85 2.57
C ARG A 271 -1.91 -15.27 2.97
N SER A 272 -3.12 -15.70 2.65
CA SER A 272 -3.50 -17.11 2.62
C SER A 272 -4.13 -17.44 1.27
N ASP A 273 -3.74 -18.60 0.73
CA ASP A 273 -4.13 -19.03 -0.62
C ASP A 273 -5.04 -20.25 -0.50
N ARG A 274 -6.20 -20.23 -1.17
CA ARG A 274 -7.17 -21.34 -1.16
C ARG A 274 -7.73 -21.60 -2.56
N GLN A 275 -7.81 -22.87 -2.94
CA GLN A 275 -8.52 -23.31 -4.13
C GLN A 275 -10.03 -23.36 -3.85
N VAL A 276 -10.84 -22.68 -4.66
CA VAL A 276 -12.31 -22.66 -4.57
C VAL A 276 -12.88 -22.78 -5.97
N GLY A 277 -13.49 -23.93 -6.28
CA GLY A 277 -14.13 -24.16 -7.59
C GLY A 277 -13.16 -24.10 -8.78
N GLY A 278 -11.91 -24.53 -8.60
CA GLY A 278 -10.85 -24.46 -9.63
C GLY A 278 -10.10 -23.12 -9.70
N ASP A 279 -10.55 -22.11 -8.94
CA ASP A 279 -9.89 -20.81 -8.86
C ASP A 279 -9.05 -20.65 -7.59
N LEU A 280 -7.83 -20.13 -7.79
CA LEU A 280 -6.99 -19.68 -6.70
C LEU A 280 -7.51 -18.35 -6.14
N ARG A 281 -7.93 -18.35 -4.88
CA ARG A 281 -8.29 -17.15 -4.12
C ARG A 281 -7.17 -16.77 -3.17
N ARG A 282 -6.61 -15.57 -3.35
CA ARG A 282 -5.55 -15.02 -2.50
C ARG A 282 -6.17 -14.02 -1.52
N THR A 283 -6.33 -14.43 -0.27
CA THR A 283 -6.87 -13.57 0.78
C THR A 283 -5.72 -12.78 1.39
N HIS A 284 -5.82 -11.46 1.36
CA HIS A 284 -4.88 -10.55 1.99
C HIS A 284 -5.52 -9.96 3.24
N THR A 285 -4.81 -10.01 4.37
CA THR A 285 -5.33 -9.51 5.64
C THR A 285 -4.30 -8.62 6.32
N TRP A 286 -4.72 -7.39 6.63
CA TRP A 286 -3.95 -6.46 7.43
C TRP A 286 -4.25 -6.67 8.91
N TYR A 287 -3.20 -6.81 9.72
CA TYR A 287 -3.30 -6.86 11.17
C TYR A 287 -2.45 -5.79 11.82
N ARG A 288 -3.00 -5.17 12.86
CA ARG A 288 -2.24 -4.38 13.83
C ARG A 288 -1.55 -5.31 14.82
N VAL A 289 -0.24 -5.12 14.97
CA VAL A 289 0.58 -5.83 15.95
C VAL A 289 0.56 -5.09 17.28
N ASN A 290 0.06 -5.73 18.34
CA ASN A 290 0.29 -5.27 19.70
C ASN A 290 1.70 -5.68 20.13
N ARG A 291 2.60 -4.70 20.27
CA ARG A 291 4.01 -4.96 20.58
C ARG A 291 4.26 -5.46 22.00
N ALA A 292 3.33 -5.25 22.93
CA ALA A 292 3.46 -5.71 24.31
C ALA A 292 2.93 -7.14 24.49
N THR A 293 1.80 -7.47 23.86
CA THR A 293 1.15 -8.78 24.01
C THR A 293 1.44 -9.74 22.86
N HIS A 294 2.03 -9.26 21.77
CA HIS A 294 2.24 -9.98 20.51
C HIS A 294 0.95 -10.46 19.83
N GLN A 295 -0.20 -9.92 20.24
CA GLN A 295 -1.49 -10.23 19.64
C GLN A 295 -1.70 -9.42 18.35
N LEU A 296 -2.48 -10.00 17.43
CA LEU A 296 -2.87 -9.38 16.18
C LEU A 296 -4.33 -8.95 16.23
N ARG A 297 -4.60 -7.70 15.86
CA ARG A 297 -5.97 -7.19 15.65
C ARG A 297 -6.19 -6.97 14.17
N ARG A 298 -7.17 -7.66 13.58
CA ARG A 298 -7.51 -7.50 12.16
C ARG A 298 -7.98 -6.07 11.89
N LEU A 299 -7.46 -5.46 10.83
CA LEU A 299 -7.83 -4.13 10.34
C LEU A 299 -8.70 -4.21 9.09
N ASP A 300 -8.27 -5.02 8.12
CA ASP A 300 -8.98 -5.22 6.86
C ASP A 300 -8.67 -6.62 6.31
N SER A 301 -9.56 -7.15 5.47
CA SER A 301 -9.35 -8.41 4.76
C SER A 301 -10.08 -8.41 3.42
N PHE A 302 -9.38 -8.79 2.36
CA PHE A 302 -9.92 -8.79 1.01
C PHE A 302 -9.32 -9.89 0.16
N VAL A 303 -10.03 -10.28 -0.91
CA VAL A 303 -9.62 -11.34 -1.82
C VAL A 303 -9.22 -10.75 -3.15
N ILE A 304 -8.04 -11.15 -3.65
CA ILE A 304 -7.62 -10.92 -5.02
C ILE A 304 -7.85 -12.21 -5.80
N PRO A 305 -8.76 -12.22 -6.79
CA PRO A 305 -9.03 -13.41 -7.60
C PRO A 305 -7.92 -13.68 -8.61
N SER A 306 -7.85 -14.92 -9.10
CA SER A 306 -6.94 -15.36 -10.17
C SER A 306 -7.06 -14.54 -11.47
N SER A 307 -8.20 -13.87 -11.68
CA SER A 307 -8.47 -12.99 -12.81
C SER A 307 -7.80 -11.62 -12.71
N VAL A 308 -7.02 -11.35 -11.65
CA VAL A 308 -6.21 -10.14 -11.50
C VAL A 308 -4.74 -10.52 -11.53
N GLY A 309 -4.01 -9.92 -12.47
CA GLY A 309 -2.59 -10.13 -12.68
C GLY A 309 -1.78 -8.88 -12.39
N GLY A 310 -0.51 -9.06 -12.01
CA GLY A 310 0.49 -7.99 -12.01
C GLY A 310 0.11 -6.85 -11.06
N TYR A 311 -0.51 -7.20 -9.94
CA TYR A 311 -1.11 -6.24 -9.04
C TYR A 311 -0.11 -5.67 -8.05
N VAL A 312 -0.40 -4.46 -7.60
CA VAL A 312 0.26 -3.76 -6.50
C VAL A 312 -0.74 -3.59 -5.36
N LEU A 313 -0.26 -3.66 -4.13
CA LEU A 313 -1.06 -3.47 -2.92
C LEU A 313 -0.89 -2.02 -2.43
N ALA A 314 -1.78 -1.58 -1.55
CA ALA A 314 -1.51 -0.42 -0.70
C ALA A 314 -0.63 -0.88 0.47
N ASP A 315 0.69 -0.91 0.27
CA ASP A 315 1.68 -1.35 1.25
C ASP A 315 2.76 -0.32 1.58
#